data_AF-A0A2N8TAV0-F1
#
_entry.id   AF-A0A2N8TAV0-F1
#
_cell.length_a   1.000
_cell.length_b   1.000
_cell.length_c   1.000
_cell.angle_alpha   90.00
_cell.angle_beta   90.00
_cell.angle_gamma   90.00
#
_symmetry.space_group_name_H-M   'P 1'
#
loop_
_entity.id
_entity.type
_entity.pdbx_description
1 polymer ?
#
loop_
_entity_poly.entity_id
_entity_poly.type
_entity_poly.pdbx_seq_one_letter_code
_entity_poly.pdbx_strand_id
1 'polypeptide(L)' 'MTELPDRRLLLVHAHPDDESINNGATMARYAAEGAHVTLVTCTLGERGEV' A
#
# COMPACT_ATOMS: atom_id res chain seq x y z
N MET A 1 10.09 22.76 1.50
CA MET A 1 9.89 21.30 1.52
C MET A 1 8.97 21.00 2.66
N THR A 2 7.81 20.39 2.41
CA THR A 2 6.94 19.89 3.47
C THR A 2 7.68 18.81 4.26
N GLU A 3 7.63 18.89 5.58
CA GLU A 3 8.11 17.81 6.44
C GLU A 3 7.31 16.54 6.13
N LEU A 4 8.03 15.43 5.94
CA LEU A 4 7.41 14.12 5.79
C LEU A 4 7.16 13.51 7.17
N PRO A 5 6.12 12.68 7.35
CA PRO A 5 5.85 12.01 8.62
C PRO A 5 7.03 11.16 9.08
N ASP A 6 7.27 11.12 10.40
CA ASP A 6 8.33 10.33 11.04
C ASP A 6 8.26 8.83 10.69
N ARG A 7 7.04 8.31 10.51
CA ARG A 7 6.79 6.90 10.15
C ARG A 7 6.39 6.80 8.68
N ARG A 8 7.10 5.91 7.96
CA ARG A 8 6.92 5.69 6.53
C ARG A 8 6.86 4.19 6.24
N LEU A 9 5.86 3.77 5.46
CA LEU A 9 5.69 2.39 5.03
C LEU A 9 5.70 2.35 3.49
N LEU A 10 6.46 1.42 2.93
CA LEU A 10 6.44 1.07 1.51
C LEU A 10 5.97 -0.38 1.40
N LEU A 11 4.84 -0.60 0.74
CA LEU A 11 4.31 -1.93 0.47
C LEU A 11 4.43 -2.19 -1.03
N VAL A 12 5.03 -3.33 -1.38
CA VAL A 12 5.28 -3.72 -2.77
C VAL A 12 4.56 -5.04 -3.02
N HIS A 13 3.63 -5.02 -3.96
CA HIS A 13 2.75 -6.14 -4.28
C HIS A 13 2.81 -6.49 -5.77
N ALA A 14 2.50 -7.75 -6.09
CA ALA A 14 2.65 -8.25 -7.45
C ALA A 14 1.51 -7.74 -8.35
N HIS A 15 0.27 -7.90 -7.89
CA HIS A 15 -0.94 -7.60 -8.65
C HIS A 15 -1.86 -6.63 -7.91
N PRO A 16 -2.80 -5.98 -8.60
CA PRO A 16 -3.83 -5.18 -7.95
C PRO A 16 -4.80 -6.11 -7.20
N ASP A 17 -4.94 -5.93 -5.88
CA ASP A 17 -5.76 -6.69 -4.90
C ASP A 17 -4.92 -7.31 -3.77
N ASP A 18 -3.69 -7.74 -4.07
CA ASP A 18 -2.73 -8.32 -3.13
C ASP A 18 -2.57 -7.43 -1.89
N GLU A 19 -2.53 -6.10 -2.08
CA GLU A 19 -2.36 -5.13 -0.99
C GLU A 19 -3.56 -5.13 -0.04
N SER A 20 -4.76 -5.25 -0.61
CA SER A 20 -6.01 -5.17 0.13
C SER A 20 -6.27 -6.48 0.87
N ILE A 21 -5.99 -7.62 0.24
CA ILE A 21 -6.13 -8.97 0.80
C ILE A 21 -5.16 -9.18 1.96
N ASN A 22 -3.88 -8.88 1.75
CA ASN A 22 -2.84 -9.23 2.72
C ASN A 22 -2.60 -8.14 3.77
N ASN A 23 -2.77 -6.87 3.39
CA ASN A 23 -2.30 -5.74 4.19
C ASN A 23 -3.28 -4.56 4.29
N GLY A 24 -4.52 -4.69 3.81
CA GLY A 24 -5.49 -3.60 3.78
C GLY A 24 -5.72 -2.96 5.15
N ALA A 25 -5.99 -3.79 6.16
CA ALA A 25 -6.20 -3.32 7.54
C ALA A 25 -4.93 -2.70 8.15
N THR A 26 -3.75 -3.24 7.82
CA THR A 26 -2.46 -2.72 8.28
C THR A 26 -2.19 -1.34 7.70
N MET A 27 -2.38 -1.16 6.39
CA MET A 27 -2.23 0.14 5.73
C MET A 27 -3.21 1.16 6.30
N ALA A 28 -4.48 0.78 6.43
CA ALA A 28 -5.52 1.66 6.97
C ALA A 28 -5.19 2.13 8.39
N ARG A 29 -4.72 1.22 9.26
CA ARG A 29 -4.30 1.56 10.62
C ARG A 29 -3.16 2.59 10.61
N TYR A 30 -2.08 2.33 9.88
CA TYR A 30 -0.92 3.23 9.90
C TYR A 30 -1.21 4.57 9.24
N ALA A 31 -2.03 4.61 8.20
CA ALA A 31 -2.51 5.86 7.62
C ALA A 31 -3.33 6.66 8.63
N ALA A 32 -4.23 6.01 9.40
CA ALA A 32 -5.01 6.66 10.45
C ALA A 32 -4.14 7.17 11.62
N GLU A 33 -3.02 6.51 11.90
CA GLU A 33 -2.01 6.94 12.88
C GLU A 33 -1.06 8.04 12.33
N GLY A 34 -1.28 8.52 11.10
CA GLY A 34 -0.53 9.61 10.49
C GLY A 34 0.77 9.21 9.78
N ALA A 35 1.02 7.91 9.59
CA ALA A 35 2.18 7.45 8.82
C ALA A 35 1.99 7.71 7.32
N HIS A 36 3.10 7.96 6.63
CA HIS A 36 3.09 8.04 5.17
C HIS A 36 3.13 6.63 4.57
N VAL A 37 2.02 6.19 3.99
CA VAL A 37 1.91 4.87 3.33
C VAL A 37 2.06 5.05 1.82
N THR A 38 2.99 4.30 1.22
CA THR A 38 3.19 4.23 -0.23
C THR A 38 2.98 2.80 -0.68
N LEU A 39 2.13 2.61 -1.67
CA LEU A 39 1.87 1.33 -2.33
C LEU A 39 2.55 1.33 -3.69
N VAL A 40 3.23 0.24 -4.01
CA VAL A 40 3.73 -0.07 -5.35
C VAL A 40 3.12 -1.39 -5.78
N THR A 41 2.43 -1.36 -6.91
CA THR A 41 1.91 -2.56 -7.57
C THR A 41 2.74 -2.81 -8.82
N CYS A 42 3.36 -3.98 -8.91
CA CYS A 42 4.35 -4.30 -9.95
C CYS A 42 3.73 -4.48 -11.34
N THR A 43 2.50 -4.99 -11.41
CA THR A 43 1.79 -5.29 -12.67
C THR A 43 0.39 -4.70 -12.66
N LEU A 44 -0.26 -4.64 -13.82
CA LEU A 44 -1.67 -4.26 -13.92
C LEU A 44 -2.61 -5.46 -13.78
N GLY A 45 -2.09 -6.67 -13.57
CA GLY A 45 -2.90 -7.89 -13.47
C GLY A 45 -3.50 -8.30 -14.82
N GLU A 46 -2.77 -8.11 -15.93
CA GLU A 46 -3.28 -8.29 -17.31
C GLU A 46 -3.77 -9.71 -17.65
N ARG A 47 -3.56 -10.68 -16.74
CA ARG A 47 -3.96 -12.08 -16.87
C ARG A 47 -4.92 -12.53 -15.76
N GLY A 48 -5.37 -11.60 -14.91
CA GLY A 48 -6.37 -11.87 -13.89
C GLY A 48 -7.75 -12.13 -14.49
N GLU A 49 -8.58 -12.86 -13.73
CA GLU A 49 -9.99 -13.09 -14.03
C GLU A 49 -10.85 -12.41 -12.94
N VAL A 50 -12.16 -12.25 -13.20
CA VAL A 50 -13.13 -11.68 -12.25
C VAL A 50 -14.07 -12.77 -11.75
#